data_AF-A0A959EYT6-F1
#
_entry.id   AF-A0A959EYT6-F1
#
_cell.length_a   1.000
_cell.length_b   1.000
_cell.length_c   1.000
_cell.angle_alpha   90.00
_cell.angle_beta   90.00
_cell.angle_gamma   90.00
#
_symmetry.space_group_name_H-M   'P 1'
#
loop_
_entity.id
_entity.type
_entity.pdbx_description
1 polymer ?
#
loop_
_entity_poly.entity_id
_entity_poly.type
_entity_poly.pdbx_seq_one_letter_code
_entity_poly.pdbx_strand_id
1 'polypeptide(L)'
;MTTFRCPTLLPLCFLLIATLPGAAQTSPQSNQIFIRQLQEKSSATDTLAIFRRVFQALPDEVYVYPSENYYYWDLFLDGIHYKGNIGLFAHLRAEGKVNFGYYQEVFDPLTVDNYSGGAEWSARQGVFLEEIDPLQYRLSFEGKAVIFHLNPSDPNPDPPGLRSHERLVGTTTDESGVWFDLLYDTLHRHFFWVLRESEGASEPLCQVTDDLWVSSRTGFAYVADSLGPRMILCGVYRPNIQKNTWYDGPFDQLPDNQIYLGQLDLRTFLLDAYPELTGRIDRYGHFLDDPESRVALASYLSYGDLDSLAWAVESCRFSTSSFPEFIYYLTQDRSPEQLLDPAK
;
A
#
# COMPACT_ATOMS: atom_id res chain seq x y z
N MET A 1 49.07 48.93 -28.24
CA MET A 1 48.70 48.07 -27.09
C MET A 1 47.25 48.37 -26.75
N THR A 2 46.35 47.59 -27.32
CA THR A 2 44.88 47.72 -27.28
C THR A 2 44.35 46.69 -26.29
N THR A 3 43.84 47.14 -25.14
CA THR A 3 43.25 46.28 -24.12
C THR A 3 41.74 46.17 -24.34
N PHE A 4 41.30 44.99 -24.79
CA PHE A 4 39.91 44.55 -24.74
C PHE A 4 39.47 44.36 -23.28
N ARG A 5 38.33 44.94 -22.89
CA ARG A 5 37.61 44.57 -21.66
C ARG A 5 36.32 43.85 -22.04
N CYS A 6 36.24 42.60 -21.63
CA CYS A 6 35.10 41.70 -21.76
C CYS A 6 34.00 42.09 -20.76
N PRO A 7 32.71 42.17 -21.14
CA PRO A 7 31.62 42.35 -20.18
C PRO A 7 31.23 40.99 -19.57
N THR A 8 31.32 40.90 -18.24
CA THR A 8 30.78 39.80 -17.45
C THR A 8 29.25 39.81 -17.46
N LEU A 9 28.65 38.80 -18.10
CA LEU A 9 27.24 38.42 -17.95
C LEU A 9 27.07 37.67 -16.61
N LEU A 10 26.28 38.23 -15.69
CA LEU A 10 25.75 37.48 -14.55
C LEU A 10 24.67 36.51 -15.06
N PRO A 11 24.67 35.22 -14.68
CA PRO A 11 23.56 34.34 -14.94
C PRO A 11 22.42 34.67 -13.95
N LEU A 12 21.25 34.98 -14.49
CA LEU A 12 20.00 35.12 -13.74
C LEU A 12 19.54 33.71 -13.33
N CYS A 13 19.85 33.28 -12.10
CA CYS A 13 19.26 32.08 -11.53
C CYS A 13 17.77 32.31 -11.29
N PHE A 14 16.91 31.75 -12.14
CA PHE A 14 15.51 31.55 -11.82
C PHE A 14 15.42 30.48 -10.71
N LEU A 15 15.14 30.91 -9.47
CA LEU A 15 14.62 30.00 -8.46
C LEU A 15 13.20 29.62 -8.90
N LEU A 16 13.03 28.38 -9.39
CA LEU A 16 11.74 27.71 -9.35
C LEU A 16 11.40 27.50 -7.87
N ILE A 17 10.48 28.31 -7.34
CA ILE A 17 9.81 28.02 -6.09
C ILE A 17 8.84 26.88 -6.41
N ALA A 18 9.24 25.64 -6.12
CA ALA A 18 8.31 24.53 -6.07
C ALA A 18 7.26 24.87 -5.00
N THR A 19 6.02 25.12 -5.42
CA THR A 19 4.89 25.23 -4.50
C THR A 19 4.69 23.86 -3.86
N LEU A 20 5.05 23.75 -2.59
CA LEU A 20 4.69 22.58 -1.78
C LEU A 20 3.16 22.42 -1.81
N PRO A 21 2.64 21.18 -1.87
CA PRO A 21 1.21 20.93 -1.77
C PRO A 21 0.66 21.55 -0.49
N GLY A 22 -0.53 22.14 -0.59
CA GLY A 22 -1.22 22.76 0.55
C GLY A 22 -1.29 21.79 1.73
N ALA A 23 -0.88 22.25 2.91
CA ALA A 23 -0.95 21.46 4.13
C ALA A 23 -2.36 20.89 4.29
N ALA A 24 -2.47 19.57 4.39
CA ALA A 24 -3.73 18.88 4.66
C ALA A 24 -4.36 19.50 5.91
N GLN A 25 -5.48 20.20 5.70
CA GLN A 25 -6.16 20.90 6.78
C GLN A 25 -6.92 19.86 7.60
N THR A 26 -6.28 19.32 8.64
CA THR A 26 -6.92 18.38 9.57
C THR A 26 -8.00 19.13 10.34
N SER A 27 -9.23 19.07 9.85
CA SER A 27 -10.38 19.54 10.61
C SER A 27 -10.72 18.48 11.66
N PRO A 28 -10.70 18.80 12.97
CA PRO A 28 -11.00 17.82 13.99
C PRO A 28 -12.44 17.33 13.84
N GLN A 29 -12.63 16.01 13.76
CA GLN A 29 -13.96 15.40 13.86
C GLN A 29 -14.44 15.53 15.30
N SER A 30 -15.34 16.48 15.55
CA SER A 30 -15.94 16.69 16.86
C SER A 30 -17.27 15.95 16.99
N ASN A 31 -17.64 15.58 18.22
CA ASN A 31 -18.98 15.03 18.49
C ASN A 31 -20.09 15.98 18.01
N GLN A 32 -19.87 17.30 18.04
CA GLN A 32 -20.82 18.27 17.51
C GLN A 32 -21.02 18.15 15.99
N ILE A 33 -19.95 17.89 15.22
CA ILE A 33 -20.05 17.65 13.78
C ILE A 33 -20.84 16.37 13.52
N PHE A 34 -20.51 15.29 14.24
CA PHE A 34 -21.22 14.02 14.16
C PHE A 34 -22.74 14.18 14.44
N ILE A 35 -23.12 14.82 15.54
CA ILE A 35 -24.54 15.00 15.91
C ILE A 35 -25.28 15.87 14.89
N ARG A 36 -24.63 16.85 14.26
CA ARG A 36 -25.25 17.64 13.19
C ARG A 36 -25.53 16.81 11.94
N GLN A 37 -24.61 15.92 11.57
CA GLN A 37 -24.78 15.03 10.42
C GLN A 37 -25.94 14.03 10.60
N LEU A 38 -26.30 13.65 11.84
CA LEU A 38 -27.51 12.86 12.13
C LEU A 38 -28.81 13.55 11.70
N GLN A 39 -28.80 14.88 11.61
CA GLN A 39 -30.00 15.67 11.30
C GLN A 39 -30.17 15.88 9.79
N GLU A 40 -29.12 15.65 9.01
CA GLU A 40 -29.13 15.75 7.55
C GLU A 40 -29.65 14.45 6.94
N LYS A 41 -30.98 14.33 6.84
CA LYS A 41 -31.60 13.17 6.18
C LYS A 41 -31.25 13.12 4.70
N SER A 42 -30.58 12.07 4.25
CA SER A 42 -30.39 11.72 2.85
C SER A 42 -31.14 10.42 2.52
N SER A 43 -31.56 10.28 1.26
CA SER A 43 -32.20 9.06 0.74
C SER A 43 -31.27 8.28 -0.18
N ALA A 44 -29.95 8.49 -0.08
CA ALA A 44 -28.98 7.89 -0.99
C ALA A 44 -28.75 6.42 -0.63
N THR A 45 -29.56 5.52 -1.20
CA THR A 45 -29.52 4.08 -0.93
C THR A 45 -29.04 3.26 -2.13
N ASP A 46 -28.53 3.90 -3.19
CA ASP A 46 -27.92 3.19 -4.32
C ASP A 46 -26.45 3.58 -4.48
N THR A 47 -25.68 2.64 -5.03
CA THR A 47 -24.24 2.77 -5.20
C THR A 47 -23.83 4.01 -6.01
N LEU A 48 -24.61 4.39 -7.02
CA LEU A 48 -24.30 5.56 -7.86
C LEU A 48 -24.55 6.86 -7.10
N ALA A 49 -25.56 6.91 -6.23
CA ALA A 49 -25.83 8.05 -5.37
C ALA A 49 -24.70 8.26 -4.35
N ILE A 50 -24.16 7.19 -3.77
CA ILE A 50 -23.01 7.25 -2.86
C ILE A 50 -21.75 7.70 -3.62
N PHE A 51 -21.47 7.09 -4.79
CA PHE A 51 -20.38 7.53 -5.66
C PHE A 51 -20.48 9.02 -6.00
N ARG A 52 -21.66 9.49 -6.43
CA ARG A 52 -21.92 10.91 -6.70
C ARG A 52 -21.56 11.78 -5.50
N ARG A 53 -21.99 11.40 -4.30
CA ARG A 53 -21.74 12.18 -3.08
C ARG A 53 -20.25 12.28 -2.77
N VAL A 54 -19.52 11.17 -2.83
CA VAL A 54 -18.07 11.11 -2.62
C VAL A 54 -17.35 11.93 -3.68
N PHE A 55 -17.59 11.64 -4.96
CA PHE A 55 -16.89 12.27 -6.07
C PHE A 55 -17.11 13.79 -6.13
N GLN A 56 -18.34 14.25 -5.87
CA GLN A 56 -18.64 15.69 -5.83
C GLN A 56 -17.95 16.41 -4.65
N ALA A 57 -17.57 15.69 -3.58
CA ALA A 57 -16.86 16.26 -2.44
C ALA A 57 -15.33 16.31 -2.62
N LEU A 58 -14.75 15.59 -3.58
CA LEU A 58 -13.31 15.61 -3.82
C LEU A 58 -12.79 17.01 -4.19
N PRO A 59 -11.53 17.35 -3.90
CA PRO A 59 -10.87 18.49 -4.54
C PRO A 59 -10.71 18.27 -6.06
N ASP A 60 -10.21 19.27 -6.77
CA ASP A 60 -9.94 19.19 -8.22
C ASP A 60 -8.80 18.21 -8.56
N GLU A 61 -7.93 17.90 -7.59
CA GLU A 61 -6.83 16.96 -7.72
C GLU A 61 -6.62 16.15 -6.43
N VAL A 62 -6.32 14.86 -6.55
CA VAL A 62 -6.06 13.93 -5.44
C VAL A 62 -4.84 13.07 -5.72
N TYR A 63 -4.17 12.64 -4.65
CA TYR A 63 -3.04 11.71 -4.71
C TYR A 63 -3.46 10.34 -4.18
N VAL A 64 -3.13 9.30 -4.94
CA VAL A 64 -3.36 7.91 -4.58
C VAL A 64 -2.05 7.33 -4.09
N TYR A 65 -1.95 7.11 -2.78
CA TYR A 65 -0.71 6.65 -2.15
C TYR A 65 -0.46 5.16 -2.32
N PRO A 66 -1.40 4.25 -2.00
CA PRO A 66 -1.14 2.82 -2.08
C PRO A 66 -0.76 2.37 -3.50
N SER A 67 0.23 1.50 -3.62
CA SER A 67 0.80 1.09 -4.93
C SER A 67 -0.21 0.35 -5.82
N GLU A 68 -1.25 -0.23 -5.22
CA GLU A 68 -2.40 -0.87 -5.86
C GLU A 68 -3.36 0.11 -6.58
N ASN A 69 -3.27 1.40 -6.27
CA ASN A 69 -4.12 2.47 -6.80
C ASN A 69 -5.53 2.58 -6.18
N TYR A 70 -5.66 2.28 -4.87
CA TYR A 70 -6.87 2.58 -4.09
C TYR A 70 -6.86 4.02 -3.55
N TYR A 71 -7.79 4.86 -4.00
CA TYR A 71 -8.10 6.11 -3.32
C TYR A 71 -9.14 5.86 -2.23
N TYR A 72 -8.70 5.71 -0.98
CA TYR A 72 -9.59 5.48 0.16
C TYR A 72 -10.31 6.77 0.59
N TRP A 73 -11.56 6.60 1.03
CA TRP A 73 -12.39 7.69 1.52
C TRP A 73 -13.30 7.21 2.65
N ASP A 74 -13.63 8.15 3.53
CA ASP A 74 -14.59 7.99 4.60
C ASP A 74 -15.69 9.05 4.44
N LEU A 75 -16.95 8.67 4.63
CA LEU A 75 -18.11 9.55 4.52
C LEU A 75 -19.08 9.25 5.66
N PHE A 76 -19.41 10.26 6.45
CA PHE A 76 -20.53 10.21 7.38
C PHE A 76 -21.80 10.70 6.70
N LEU A 77 -22.80 9.82 6.63
CA LEU A 77 -24.09 10.10 5.99
C LEU A 77 -25.21 9.48 6.84
N ASP A 78 -26.21 10.27 7.24
CA ASP A 78 -27.35 9.78 8.04
C ASP A 78 -26.95 9.11 9.37
N GLY A 79 -25.78 9.46 9.93
CA GLY A 79 -25.25 8.81 11.13
C GLY A 79 -24.55 7.48 10.91
N ILE A 80 -24.44 7.07 9.66
CA ILE A 80 -23.75 5.87 9.23
C ILE A 80 -22.36 6.28 8.74
N HIS A 81 -21.34 5.59 9.22
CA HIS A 81 -19.99 5.76 8.72
C HIS A 81 -19.78 4.83 7.53
N TYR A 82 -19.69 5.39 6.34
CA TYR A 82 -19.35 4.67 5.12
C TYR A 82 -17.85 4.80 4.88
N LYS A 83 -17.23 3.68 4.53
CA LYS A 83 -15.82 3.62 4.14
C LYS A 83 -15.75 2.94 2.79
N GLY A 84 -14.77 3.31 1.98
CA GLY A 84 -14.65 2.74 0.66
C GLY A 84 -13.44 3.22 -0.09
N ASN A 85 -13.43 2.93 -1.38
CA ASN A 85 -12.36 3.35 -2.27
C ASN A 85 -12.90 3.72 -3.66
N ILE A 86 -12.10 4.49 -4.38
CA ILE A 86 -12.15 4.62 -5.84
C ILE A 86 -10.87 3.96 -6.36
N GLY A 87 -10.99 2.81 -7.00
CA GLY A 87 -9.85 2.01 -7.48
C GLY A 87 -9.52 2.31 -8.93
N LEU A 88 -8.32 2.81 -9.20
CA LEU A 88 -7.77 3.00 -10.55
C LEU A 88 -6.82 1.86 -10.88
N PHE A 89 -7.29 0.62 -10.79
CA PHE A 89 -6.47 -0.57 -11.02
C PHE A 89 -5.90 -0.60 -12.44
N ALA A 90 -4.68 -1.12 -12.57
CA ALA A 90 -3.97 -1.15 -13.85
C ALA A 90 -4.77 -1.85 -14.97
N HIS A 91 -5.50 -2.92 -14.63
CA HIS A 91 -6.32 -3.66 -15.59
C HIS A 91 -7.62 -2.90 -15.99
N LEU A 92 -8.27 -2.18 -15.06
CA LEU A 92 -9.50 -1.43 -15.34
C LEU A 92 -9.23 -0.11 -16.07
N ARG A 93 -8.20 0.64 -15.66
CA ARG A 93 -7.93 1.96 -16.25
C ARG A 93 -7.53 1.88 -17.72
N ALA A 94 -6.90 0.78 -18.12
CA ALA A 94 -6.61 0.47 -19.52
C ALA A 94 -7.89 0.31 -20.37
N GLU A 95 -9.03 -0.02 -19.74
CA GLU A 95 -10.35 -0.11 -20.38
C GLU A 95 -11.18 1.18 -20.23
N GLY A 96 -10.62 2.24 -19.63
CA GLY A 96 -11.34 3.46 -19.30
C GLY A 96 -12.39 3.28 -18.20
N LYS A 97 -12.17 2.30 -17.31
CA LYS A 97 -13.04 1.98 -16.18
C LYS A 97 -12.41 2.32 -14.84
N VAL A 98 -13.25 2.50 -13.83
CA VAL A 98 -12.84 2.70 -12.43
C VAL A 98 -13.65 1.79 -11.52
N ASN A 99 -13.03 1.22 -10.49
CA ASN A 99 -13.73 0.50 -9.44
C ASN A 99 -14.28 1.50 -8.40
N PHE A 100 -15.48 1.23 -7.89
CA PHE A 100 -15.98 1.88 -6.70
C PHE A 100 -16.53 0.83 -5.75
N GLY A 101 -16.01 0.79 -4.53
CA GLY A 101 -16.47 -0.08 -3.46
C GLY A 101 -16.73 0.70 -2.18
N TYR A 102 -17.73 0.29 -1.42
CA TYR A 102 -18.01 0.82 -0.10
C TYR A 102 -18.66 -0.21 0.83
N TYR A 103 -18.51 0.02 2.12
CA TYR A 103 -19.17 -0.70 3.19
C TYR A 103 -19.53 0.24 4.34
N GLN A 104 -20.49 -0.16 5.16
CA GLN A 104 -20.77 0.51 6.42
C GLN A 104 -19.81 0.01 7.50
N GLU A 105 -19.12 0.91 8.19
CA GLU A 105 -18.36 0.55 9.38
C GLU A 105 -19.34 0.23 10.50
N VAL A 106 -19.37 -1.05 10.89
CA VAL A 106 -20.27 -1.55 11.92
C VAL A 106 -19.50 -1.71 13.23
N PHE A 107 -20.02 -1.09 14.29
CA PHE A 107 -19.41 -1.11 15.62
C PHE A 107 -19.65 -2.42 16.40
N ASP A 108 -20.55 -3.29 15.94
CA ASP A 108 -20.90 -4.57 16.59
C ASP A 108 -20.89 -5.75 15.59
N PRO A 109 -20.06 -6.79 15.81
CA PRO A 109 -20.04 -8.01 14.98
C PRO A 109 -21.34 -8.82 15.01
N LEU A 110 -22.31 -8.49 15.86
CA LEU A 110 -23.63 -9.15 15.92
C LEU A 110 -24.65 -8.57 14.94
N THR A 111 -24.30 -7.51 14.20
CA THR A 111 -25.20 -6.89 13.22
C THR A 111 -25.18 -7.70 11.92
N VAL A 112 -26.35 -8.23 11.54
CA VAL A 112 -26.49 -9.25 10.48
C VAL A 112 -26.53 -8.65 9.06
N ASP A 113 -26.80 -7.35 8.95
CA ASP A 113 -26.96 -6.66 7.66
C ASP A 113 -25.83 -5.63 7.46
N ASN A 114 -24.65 -6.11 7.06
CA ASN A 114 -23.59 -5.23 6.57
C ASN A 114 -23.98 -4.74 5.17
N TYR A 115 -24.37 -3.48 5.04
CA TYR A 115 -24.63 -2.89 3.74
C TYR A 115 -23.29 -2.53 3.08
N SER A 116 -22.92 -3.33 2.09
CA SER A 116 -21.81 -3.06 1.19
C SER A 116 -22.31 -3.00 -0.24
N GLY A 117 -21.62 -2.23 -1.08
CA GLY A 117 -21.91 -2.18 -2.49
C GLY A 117 -20.67 -1.81 -3.27
N GLY A 118 -20.67 -2.18 -4.54
CA GLY A 118 -19.64 -1.74 -5.46
C GLY A 118 -19.96 -2.13 -6.87
N ALA A 119 -19.24 -1.53 -7.82
CA ALA A 119 -18.99 -2.10 -9.14
C ALA A 119 -18.07 -1.17 -9.97
N GLU A 120 -17.85 -1.57 -11.22
CA GLU A 120 -17.00 -0.90 -12.19
C GLU A 120 -17.77 0.11 -13.03
N TRP A 121 -17.38 1.38 -12.96
CA TRP A 121 -18.01 2.43 -13.75
C TRP A 121 -17.23 2.70 -15.03
N SER A 122 -17.99 2.99 -16.08
CA SER A 122 -17.49 3.35 -17.39
C SER A 122 -18.33 4.48 -17.97
N ALA A 123 -18.04 4.87 -19.21
CA ALA A 123 -18.82 5.84 -19.95
C ALA A 123 -20.32 5.47 -20.03
N ARG A 124 -20.69 4.19 -19.87
CA ARG A 124 -22.10 3.74 -19.81
C ARG A 124 -22.87 4.32 -18.63
N GLN A 125 -22.18 4.61 -17.52
CA GLN A 125 -22.74 5.26 -16.33
C GLN A 125 -22.46 6.78 -16.30
N GLY A 126 -21.91 7.34 -17.39
CA GLY A 126 -21.51 8.74 -17.45
C GLY A 126 -20.20 9.05 -16.70
N VAL A 127 -19.43 8.02 -16.35
CA VAL A 127 -18.12 8.13 -15.70
C VAL A 127 -17.03 7.97 -16.76
N PHE A 128 -16.19 8.97 -16.94
CA PHE A 128 -15.17 8.99 -17.99
C PHE A 128 -13.79 9.05 -17.36
N LEU A 129 -12.95 8.06 -17.65
CA LEU A 129 -11.56 8.04 -17.23
C LEU A 129 -10.66 8.28 -18.45
N GLU A 130 -9.84 9.31 -18.38
CA GLU A 130 -8.89 9.70 -19.42
C GLU A 130 -7.47 9.70 -18.84
N GLU A 131 -6.53 9.01 -19.47
CA GLU A 131 -5.11 9.16 -19.15
C GLU A 131 -4.58 10.47 -19.74
N ILE A 132 -4.06 11.35 -18.90
CA ILE A 132 -3.56 12.67 -19.32
C ILE A 132 -2.03 12.74 -19.33
N ASP A 133 -1.37 11.89 -18.54
CA ASP A 133 0.08 11.65 -18.47
C ASP A 133 0.28 10.24 -17.85
N PRO A 134 1.44 9.57 -17.97
CA PRO A 134 1.67 8.29 -17.31
C PRO A 134 1.37 8.41 -15.82
N LEU A 135 0.48 7.53 -15.34
CA LEU A 135 0.04 7.49 -13.94
C LEU A 135 -0.72 8.75 -13.47
N GLN A 136 -1.20 9.57 -14.40
CA GLN A 136 -2.12 10.67 -14.11
C GLN A 136 -3.39 10.52 -14.93
N TYR A 137 -4.53 10.49 -14.23
CA TYR A 137 -5.82 10.25 -14.87
C TYR A 137 -6.81 11.36 -14.51
N ARG A 138 -7.55 11.84 -15.51
CA ARG A 138 -8.71 12.68 -15.31
C ARG A 138 -9.95 11.80 -15.24
N LEU A 139 -10.56 11.74 -14.06
CA LEU A 139 -11.87 11.13 -13.87
C LEU A 139 -12.95 12.22 -13.97
N SER A 140 -13.96 12.05 -14.81
CA SER A 140 -15.04 13.01 -15.01
C SER A 140 -16.40 12.38 -14.80
N PHE A 141 -17.27 13.07 -14.07
CA PHE A 141 -18.65 12.65 -13.80
C PHE A 141 -19.53 13.87 -13.52
N GLU A 142 -20.70 13.95 -14.17
CA GLU A 142 -21.72 15.00 -13.97
C GLU A 142 -21.17 16.44 -14.00
N GLY A 143 -20.31 16.74 -14.97
CA GLY A 143 -19.75 18.09 -15.17
C GLY A 143 -18.60 18.46 -14.24
N LYS A 144 -18.21 17.58 -13.32
CA LYS A 144 -17.00 17.70 -12.51
C LYS A 144 -15.90 16.80 -13.07
N ALA A 145 -14.66 17.28 -13.02
CA ALA A 145 -13.47 16.52 -13.33
C ALA A 145 -12.49 16.60 -12.16
N VAL A 146 -11.84 15.47 -11.84
CA VAL A 146 -10.83 15.37 -10.79
C VAL A 146 -9.60 14.69 -11.37
N ILE A 147 -8.43 15.24 -11.10
CA ILE A 147 -7.14 14.66 -11.50
C ILE A 147 -6.67 13.71 -10.39
N PHE A 148 -6.42 12.45 -10.75
CA PHE A 148 -5.85 11.44 -9.88
C PHE A 148 -4.38 11.26 -10.23
N HIS A 149 -3.51 11.55 -9.26
CA HIS A 149 -2.08 11.28 -9.34
C HIS A 149 -1.81 9.93 -8.68
N LEU A 150 -1.50 8.91 -9.47
CA LEU A 150 -1.16 7.59 -8.95
C LEU A 150 0.30 7.59 -8.50
N ASN A 151 0.57 6.94 -7.36
CA ASN A 151 1.93 6.85 -6.83
C ASN A 151 2.82 6.14 -7.86
N PRO A 152 3.83 6.83 -8.43
CA PRO A 152 4.67 6.22 -9.44
C PRO A 152 5.43 5.00 -8.93
N SER A 153 5.59 4.87 -7.60
CA SER A 153 6.52 3.93 -6.97
C SER A 153 7.85 4.05 -7.72
N ASP A 154 8.58 5.16 -7.48
CA ASP A 154 9.76 5.55 -8.26
C ASP A 154 10.65 4.32 -8.54
N PRO A 155 11.10 4.08 -9.79
CA PRO A 155 12.15 3.12 -10.09
C PRO A 155 13.48 3.57 -9.45
N ASN A 156 13.55 3.48 -8.12
CA ASN A 156 14.65 3.94 -7.32
C ASN A 156 15.85 2.97 -7.44
N PRO A 157 17.09 3.41 -7.14
CA PRO A 157 18.24 2.53 -7.19
C PRO A 157 18.10 1.42 -6.14
N ASP A 158 18.79 0.30 -6.39
CA ASP A 158 18.87 -0.83 -5.47
C ASP A 158 19.05 -0.35 -4.02
N PRO A 159 18.29 -0.90 -3.05
CA PRO A 159 18.41 -0.47 -1.67
C PRO A 159 19.83 -0.72 -1.13
N PRO A 160 20.30 0.14 -0.20
CA PRO A 160 21.59 -0.06 0.41
C PRO A 160 21.65 -1.44 1.08
N GLY A 161 22.74 -2.17 0.83
CA GLY A 161 22.94 -3.51 1.40
C GLY A 161 22.23 -4.65 0.64
N LEU A 162 21.70 -4.41 -0.57
CA LEU A 162 21.21 -5.48 -1.44
C LEU A 162 22.32 -6.51 -1.71
N ARG A 163 22.04 -7.79 -1.43
CA ARG A 163 23.02 -8.88 -1.57
C ARG A 163 22.97 -9.49 -2.97
N SER A 164 24.03 -10.21 -3.37
CA SER A 164 24.14 -10.80 -4.71
C SER A 164 23.05 -11.82 -5.07
N HIS A 165 22.45 -12.47 -4.06
CA HIS A 165 21.33 -13.39 -4.22
C HIS A 165 19.96 -12.71 -4.09
N GLU A 166 19.91 -11.43 -3.75
CA GLU A 166 18.66 -10.69 -3.61
C GLU A 166 18.38 -9.92 -4.90
N ARG A 167 17.10 -9.73 -5.21
CA ARG A 167 16.62 -8.86 -6.29
C ARG A 167 15.59 -7.92 -5.70
N LEU A 168 15.71 -6.63 -6.02
CA LEU A 168 14.60 -5.71 -5.82
C LEU A 168 13.48 -6.08 -6.80
N VAL A 169 12.32 -6.44 -6.28
CA VAL A 169 11.13 -6.70 -7.08
C VAL A 169 10.44 -5.37 -7.36
N GLY A 170 10.24 -4.56 -6.32
CA GLY A 170 9.69 -3.22 -6.46
C GLY A 170 9.68 -2.48 -5.14
N THR A 171 9.46 -1.18 -5.25
CA THR A 171 9.21 -0.32 -4.08
C THR A 171 7.71 -0.13 -3.96
N THR A 172 7.17 -0.28 -2.76
CA THR A 172 5.73 -0.18 -2.55
C THR A 172 5.41 0.68 -1.34
N THR A 173 4.18 1.19 -1.32
CA THR A 173 3.57 1.80 -0.15
C THR A 173 2.24 1.15 0.11
N ASP A 174 2.01 0.79 1.36
CA ASP A 174 0.72 0.34 1.83
C ASP A 174 -0.15 1.50 2.32
N GLU A 175 -1.36 1.17 2.77
CA GLU A 175 -2.33 2.08 3.38
C GLU A 175 -1.79 2.78 4.62
N SER A 176 -0.78 2.21 5.28
CA SER A 176 -0.16 2.78 6.47
C SER A 176 0.69 4.02 6.16
N GLY A 177 1.04 4.22 4.89
CA GLY A 177 1.99 5.24 4.44
C GLY A 177 3.45 4.89 4.72
N VAL A 178 3.75 3.63 5.08
CA VAL A 178 5.12 3.11 5.17
C VAL A 178 5.56 2.69 3.78
N TRP A 179 6.82 3.02 3.46
CA TRP A 179 7.46 2.58 2.23
C TRP A 179 8.26 1.30 2.49
N PHE A 180 8.11 0.33 1.58
CA PHE A 180 8.82 -0.93 1.61
C PHE A 180 9.57 -1.19 0.31
N ASP A 181 10.72 -1.85 0.40
CA ASP A 181 11.27 -2.65 -0.67
C ASP A 181 10.72 -4.08 -0.56
N LEU A 182 10.08 -4.57 -1.63
CA LEU A 182 9.81 -5.98 -1.80
C LEU A 182 11.05 -6.63 -2.41
N LEU A 183 11.74 -7.46 -1.64
CA LEU A 183 12.92 -8.19 -2.10
C LEU A 183 12.59 -9.65 -2.39
N TYR A 184 13.29 -10.21 -3.37
CA TYR A 184 13.25 -11.62 -3.72
C TYR A 184 14.61 -12.27 -3.47
N ASP A 185 14.64 -13.28 -2.61
CA ASP A 185 15.81 -14.13 -2.37
C ASP A 185 15.85 -15.27 -3.38
N THR A 186 16.83 -15.24 -4.29
CA THR A 186 17.03 -16.27 -5.32
C THR A 186 17.60 -17.58 -4.78
N LEU A 187 18.17 -17.62 -3.57
CA LEU A 187 18.64 -18.85 -2.94
C LEU A 187 17.48 -19.68 -2.40
N HIS A 188 16.54 -19.04 -1.71
CA HIS A 188 15.39 -19.71 -1.09
C HIS A 188 14.09 -19.59 -1.90
N ARG A 189 14.11 -18.82 -3.00
CA ARG A 189 12.95 -18.50 -3.85
C ARG A 189 11.80 -17.87 -3.05
N HIS A 190 12.13 -16.85 -2.27
CA HIS A 190 11.28 -16.32 -1.21
C HIS A 190 11.19 -14.80 -1.25
N PHE A 191 10.04 -14.24 -0.90
CA PHE A 191 9.83 -12.79 -0.81
C PHE A 191 9.98 -12.30 0.62
N PHE A 192 10.49 -11.09 0.81
CA PHE A 192 10.47 -10.45 2.13
C PHE A 192 10.46 -8.93 1.99
N TRP A 193 9.97 -8.27 3.03
CA TRP A 193 9.76 -6.82 3.04
C TRP A 193 10.83 -6.12 3.85
N VAL A 194 11.41 -5.06 3.29
CA VAL A 194 12.42 -4.23 3.97
C VAL A 194 11.88 -2.81 4.08
N LEU A 195 11.98 -2.22 5.28
CA LEU A 195 11.58 -0.84 5.52
C LEU A 195 12.47 0.13 4.73
N ARG A 196 11.85 1.05 4.00
CA ARG A 196 12.52 2.20 3.38
C ARG A 196 12.23 3.48 4.17
N GLU A 197 13.18 3.89 5.01
CA GLU A 197 13.01 5.06 5.89
C GLU A 197 13.08 6.41 5.17
N SER A 198 13.74 6.51 4.00
CA SER A 198 14.02 7.80 3.35
C SER A 198 12.83 8.41 2.59
N GLU A 199 11.76 7.66 2.34
CA GLU A 199 10.70 8.06 1.40
C GLU A 199 9.30 8.23 2.04
N GLY A 200 9.15 8.22 3.37
CA GLY A 200 7.83 8.22 3.99
C GLY A 200 7.73 8.84 5.38
N ALA A 201 6.64 8.52 6.08
CA ALA A 201 6.50 8.85 7.49
C ALA A 201 7.56 8.07 8.28
N SER A 202 8.41 8.79 9.01
CA SER A 202 9.40 8.16 9.90
C SER A 202 8.69 7.27 10.92
N GLU A 203 9.06 6.00 10.98
CA GLU A 203 8.50 5.06 11.94
C GLU A 203 9.08 5.31 13.34
N PRO A 204 8.24 5.54 14.37
CA PRO A 204 8.70 5.68 15.74
C PRO A 204 9.04 4.29 16.32
N LEU A 205 10.24 3.80 16.02
CA LEU A 205 10.70 2.48 16.43
C LEU A 205 11.09 2.43 17.92
N CYS A 206 10.49 1.48 18.63
CA CYS A 206 10.81 1.13 20.01
C CYS A 206 11.55 -0.21 20.04
N GLN A 207 12.71 -0.24 20.70
CA GLN A 207 13.48 -1.47 20.84
C GLN A 207 12.80 -2.45 21.82
N VAL A 208 12.64 -3.71 21.42
CA VAL A 208 12.08 -4.81 22.24
C VAL A 208 13.19 -5.76 22.70
N THR A 209 14.09 -6.13 21.80
CA THR A 209 15.32 -6.90 22.09
C THR A 209 16.52 -6.20 21.42
N ASP A 210 17.71 -6.79 21.49
CA ASP A 210 18.91 -6.22 20.85
C ASP A 210 18.74 -5.95 19.35
N ASP A 211 17.90 -6.74 18.67
CA ASP A 211 17.70 -6.71 17.22
C ASP A 211 16.22 -6.62 16.78
N LEU A 212 15.26 -6.72 17.70
CA LEU A 212 13.83 -6.56 17.41
C LEU A 212 13.34 -5.16 17.79
N TRP A 213 12.66 -4.52 16.84
CA TRP A 213 12.11 -3.18 16.96
C TRP A 213 10.64 -3.18 16.56
N VAL A 214 9.82 -2.36 17.21
CA VAL A 214 8.40 -2.24 16.88
C VAL A 214 8.02 -0.78 16.77
N SER A 215 7.32 -0.44 15.69
CA SER A 215 6.76 0.90 15.49
C SER A 215 5.60 1.13 16.46
N SER A 216 5.68 2.21 17.25
CA SER A 216 4.57 2.60 18.13
C SER A 216 3.36 3.17 17.37
N ARG A 217 3.49 3.41 16.06
CA ARG A 217 2.43 3.94 15.20
C ARG A 217 1.63 2.83 14.52
N THR A 218 2.33 1.92 13.86
CA THR A 218 1.72 0.87 13.02
C THR A 218 1.61 -0.47 13.74
N GLY A 219 2.43 -0.70 14.77
CA GLY A 219 2.62 -2.04 15.32
C GLY A 219 3.36 -2.98 14.37
N PHE A 220 3.98 -2.48 13.31
CA PHE A 220 4.91 -3.27 12.50
C PHE A 220 6.18 -3.55 13.29
N ALA A 221 6.63 -4.79 13.22
CA ALA A 221 7.82 -5.28 13.89
C ALA A 221 8.91 -5.61 12.88
N TYR A 222 10.13 -5.22 13.21
CA TYR A 222 11.29 -5.29 12.34
C TYR A 222 12.46 -5.94 13.06
N VAL A 223 13.17 -6.82 12.37
CA VAL A 223 14.50 -7.27 12.80
C VAL A 223 15.58 -6.46 12.10
N ALA A 224 16.53 -5.95 12.86
CA ALA A 224 17.73 -5.30 12.35
C ALA A 224 18.61 -6.32 11.62
N ASP A 225 18.99 -6.01 10.39
CA ASP A 225 19.84 -6.87 9.59
C ASP A 225 21.28 -6.87 10.12
N SER A 226 21.75 -8.03 10.57
CA SER A 226 23.13 -8.15 11.11
C SER A 226 24.23 -8.02 10.04
N LEU A 227 23.87 -8.10 8.76
CA LEU A 227 24.79 -8.05 7.61
C LEU A 227 24.75 -6.71 6.86
N GLY A 228 23.88 -5.77 7.24
CA GLY A 228 23.75 -4.48 6.57
C GLY A 228 22.78 -3.53 7.26
N PRO A 229 22.82 -2.22 6.97
CA PRO A 229 22.04 -1.22 7.68
C PRO A 229 20.59 -1.16 7.15
N ARG A 230 19.79 -2.20 7.42
CA ARG A 230 18.37 -2.25 7.01
C ARG A 230 17.50 -2.97 8.04
N MET A 231 16.20 -2.68 7.99
CA MET A 231 15.18 -3.22 8.89
C MET A 231 14.24 -4.12 8.11
N ILE A 232 14.17 -5.40 8.46
CA ILE A 232 13.38 -6.40 7.75
C ILE A 232 12.07 -6.58 8.52
N LEU A 233 10.92 -6.40 7.85
CA LEU A 233 9.61 -6.63 8.45
C LEU A 233 9.50 -8.11 8.82
N CYS A 234 9.30 -8.38 10.11
CA CYS A 234 9.17 -9.74 10.64
C CYS A 234 7.82 -10.00 11.28
N GLY A 235 7.03 -8.95 11.55
CA GLY A 235 5.73 -9.15 12.16
C GLY A 235 4.76 -7.98 11.99
N VAL A 236 3.49 -8.32 11.94
CA VAL A 236 2.38 -7.39 11.93
C VAL A 236 1.41 -7.71 13.07
N TYR A 237 0.93 -6.67 13.74
CA TYR A 237 0.09 -6.80 14.92
C TYR A 237 -1.28 -7.38 14.54
N ARG A 238 -1.57 -8.59 15.02
CA ARG A 238 -2.75 -9.39 14.65
C ARG A 238 -4.08 -8.66 14.79
N PRO A 239 -4.33 -7.84 15.83
CA PRO A 239 -5.58 -7.09 15.93
C PRO A 239 -5.83 -6.12 14.77
N ASN A 240 -4.78 -5.59 14.12
CA ASN A 240 -4.93 -4.75 12.94
C ASN A 240 -5.37 -5.58 11.73
N ILE A 241 -4.77 -6.77 11.54
CA ILE A 241 -5.17 -7.74 10.51
C ILE A 241 -6.63 -8.17 10.68
N GLN A 242 -7.01 -8.56 11.90
CA GLN A 242 -8.38 -9.01 12.20
C GLN A 242 -9.44 -7.94 11.97
N LYS A 243 -9.06 -6.67 12.09
CA LYS A 243 -9.94 -5.52 11.91
C LYS A 243 -9.84 -4.90 10.52
N ASN A 244 -8.93 -5.37 9.66
CA ASN A 244 -8.66 -4.79 8.34
C ASN A 244 -8.46 -3.26 8.43
N THR A 245 -7.56 -2.84 9.33
CA THR A 245 -7.16 -1.43 9.45
C THR A 245 -6.07 -1.10 8.45
N TRP A 246 -5.74 0.17 8.23
CA TRP A 246 -4.57 0.60 7.43
C TRP A 246 -3.20 0.08 7.89
N TYR A 247 -3.13 -0.73 8.96
CA TYR A 247 -1.91 -1.27 9.58
C TYR A 247 -1.91 -2.81 9.61
N ASP A 248 -2.64 -3.46 8.70
CA ASP A 248 -2.69 -4.92 8.53
C ASP A 248 -1.57 -5.50 7.66
N GLY A 249 -0.75 -4.62 7.07
CA GLY A 249 0.54 -4.95 6.47
C GLY A 249 0.51 -4.91 4.94
N PRO A 250 1.69 -4.97 4.30
CA PRO A 250 1.82 -4.71 2.86
C PRO A 250 1.53 -5.93 1.97
N PHE A 251 0.95 -7.01 2.52
CA PHE A 251 0.88 -8.33 1.87
C PHE A 251 0.22 -8.31 0.49
N ASP A 252 -0.69 -7.38 0.30
CA ASP A 252 -1.38 -7.12 -0.94
C ASP A 252 -1.12 -5.69 -1.42
N GLN A 253 0.10 -5.17 -1.29
CA GLN A 253 0.45 -3.84 -1.81
C GLN A 253 1.62 -3.98 -2.79
N LEU A 254 1.30 -4.42 -4.01
CA LEU A 254 2.28 -4.81 -5.03
C LEU A 254 2.60 -3.63 -5.97
N PRO A 255 3.76 -3.62 -6.63
CA PRO A 255 4.23 -2.51 -7.47
C PRO A 255 3.52 -2.46 -8.85
N ASP A 256 2.18 -2.41 -8.85
CA ASP A 256 1.32 -2.47 -10.04
C ASP A 256 1.66 -1.42 -11.09
N ASN A 257 2.05 -0.23 -10.66
CA ASN A 257 2.42 0.85 -11.56
C ASN A 257 3.73 0.58 -12.31
N GLN A 258 4.70 -0.10 -11.68
CA GLN A 258 5.93 -0.54 -12.36
C GLN A 258 5.64 -1.65 -13.37
N ILE A 259 4.72 -2.56 -13.04
CA ILE A 259 4.24 -3.62 -13.96
C ILE A 259 3.55 -2.97 -15.16
N TYR A 260 2.64 -2.03 -14.90
CA TYR A 260 1.90 -1.28 -15.94
C TYR A 260 2.85 -0.56 -16.91
N LEU A 261 3.87 0.11 -16.39
CA LEU A 261 4.89 0.81 -17.18
C LEU A 261 5.88 -0.13 -17.91
N GLY A 262 5.76 -1.45 -17.71
CA GLY A 262 6.65 -2.45 -18.32
C GLY A 262 8.05 -2.49 -17.71
N GLN A 263 8.22 -1.94 -16.51
CA GLN A 263 9.49 -1.89 -15.78
C GLN A 263 9.73 -3.14 -14.93
N LEU A 264 8.66 -3.87 -14.62
CA LEU A 264 8.69 -5.06 -13.77
C LEU A 264 7.88 -6.21 -14.37
N ASP A 265 8.44 -7.42 -14.28
CA ASP A 265 7.74 -8.69 -14.50
C ASP A 265 7.59 -9.46 -13.19
N LEU A 266 6.61 -9.05 -12.37
CA LEU A 266 6.30 -9.65 -11.08
C LEU A 266 5.97 -11.14 -11.22
N ARG A 267 5.23 -11.51 -12.27
CA ARG A 267 4.77 -12.88 -12.50
C ARG A 267 5.93 -13.87 -12.57
N THR A 268 7.06 -13.48 -13.13
CA THR A 268 8.26 -14.34 -13.17
C THR A 268 8.74 -14.70 -11.76
N PHE A 269 8.79 -13.73 -10.84
CA PHE A 269 9.16 -13.99 -9.45
C PHE A 269 8.12 -14.84 -8.73
N LEU A 270 6.82 -14.53 -8.92
CA LEU A 270 5.73 -15.29 -8.31
C LEU A 270 5.74 -16.75 -8.77
N LEU A 271 6.00 -17.03 -10.05
CA LEU A 271 6.05 -18.39 -10.58
C LEU A 271 7.32 -19.16 -10.19
N ASP A 272 8.42 -18.47 -9.87
CA ASP A 272 9.61 -19.14 -9.32
C ASP A 272 9.42 -19.51 -7.84
N ALA A 273 8.74 -18.64 -7.06
CA ALA A 273 8.37 -18.92 -5.66
C ALA A 273 7.25 -19.96 -5.52
N TYR A 274 6.19 -19.84 -6.33
CA TYR A 274 4.97 -20.65 -6.27
C TYR A 274 4.66 -21.29 -7.65
N PRO A 275 5.42 -22.33 -8.07
CA PRO A 275 5.25 -22.94 -9.39
C PRO A 275 3.84 -23.47 -9.68
N GLU A 276 3.08 -23.82 -8.64
CA GLU A 276 1.69 -24.28 -8.71
C GLU A 276 0.70 -23.22 -9.23
N LEU A 277 1.11 -21.95 -9.28
CA LEU A 277 0.34 -20.85 -9.86
C LEU A 277 0.47 -20.74 -11.38
N THR A 278 1.28 -21.61 -12.01
CA THR A 278 1.48 -21.61 -13.46
C THR A 278 0.14 -21.72 -14.21
N GLY A 279 -0.16 -20.69 -15.01
CA GLY A 279 -1.40 -20.62 -15.78
C GLY A 279 -2.65 -20.29 -14.95
N ARG A 280 -2.50 -19.92 -13.68
CA ARG A 280 -3.60 -19.55 -12.77
C ARG A 280 -3.63 -18.09 -12.38
N ILE A 281 -2.54 -17.36 -12.62
CA ILE A 281 -2.43 -15.93 -12.33
C ILE A 281 -2.10 -15.11 -13.58
N ASP A 282 -2.58 -13.87 -13.58
CA ASP A 282 -2.24 -12.85 -14.56
C ASP A 282 -0.85 -12.24 -14.29
N ARG A 283 -0.51 -11.13 -14.95
CA ARG A 283 0.79 -10.46 -14.80
C ARG A 283 0.94 -9.64 -13.51
N TYR A 284 -0.17 -9.31 -12.85
CA TYR A 284 -0.23 -8.57 -11.60
C TYR A 284 -0.37 -9.51 -10.39
N GLY A 285 -0.60 -10.81 -10.63
CA GLY A 285 -0.79 -11.81 -9.58
C GLY A 285 -2.24 -12.08 -9.23
N HIS A 286 -3.21 -11.51 -9.96
CA HIS A 286 -4.63 -11.82 -9.77
C HIS A 286 -4.94 -13.23 -10.27
N PHE A 287 -5.81 -13.94 -9.55
CA PHE A 287 -6.24 -15.27 -9.96
C PHE A 287 -7.17 -15.19 -11.16
N LEU A 288 -6.95 -16.04 -12.17
CA LEU A 288 -7.75 -16.03 -13.40
C LEU A 288 -9.18 -16.54 -13.18
N ASP A 289 -9.39 -17.36 -12.14
CA ASP A 289 -10.70 -17.89 -11.73
C ASP A 289 -11.41 -17.01 -10.67
N ASP A 290 -10.69 -16.11 -10.02
CA ASP A 290 -11.22 -15.10 -9.10
C ASP A 290 -10.43 -13.79 -9.23
N PRO A 291 -10.74 -12.94 -10.23
CA PRO A 291 -9.97 -11.73 -10.52
C PRO A 291 -9.99 -10.67 -9.42
N GLU A 292 -10.91 -10.77 -8.46
CA GLU A 292 -10.95 -9.89 -7.28
C GLU A 292 -9.94 -10.33 -6.20
N SER A 293 -9.41 -11.54 -6.30
CA SER A 293 -8.38 -12.09 -5.43
C SER A 293 -7.03 -12.14 -6.13
N ARG A 294 -5.97 -12.10 -5.35
CA ARG A 294 -4.58 -12.18 -5.85
C ARG A 294 -3.65 -12.83 -4.86
N VAL A 295 -2.44 -13.14 -5.31
CA VAL A 295 -1.39 -13.73 -4.47
C VAL A 295 -1.03 -12.75 -3.35
N ALA A 296 -1.28 -13.16 -2.11
CA ALA A 296 -0.85 -12.45 -0.91
C ALA A 296 0.59 -12.82 -0.55
N LEU A 297 1.47 -11.81 -0.41
CA LEU A 297 2.85 -11.96 0.04
C LEU A 297 2.97 -11.56 1.52
N ALA A 298 2.29 -12.32 2.39
CA ALA A 298 2.27 -12.10 3.83
C ALA A 298 3.52 -12.65 4.53
N SER A 299 4.69 -12.25 4.04
CA SER A 299 6.00 -12.79 4.41
C SER A 299 6.49 -12.23 5.76
N TYR A 300 5.71 -12.46 6.82
CA TYR A 300 5.91 -11.98 8.18
C TYR A 300 4.98 -12.70 9.17
N LEU A 301 5.30 -12.62 10.46
CA LEU A 301 4.48 -13.21 11.53
C LEU A 301 3.25 -12.36 11.86
N SER A 302 2.11 -13.00 12.11
CA SER A 302 0.98 -12.36 12.78
C SER A 302 1.12 -12.52 14.30
N TYR A 303 1.40 -11.44 15.04
CA TYR A 303 1.67 -11.52 16.49
C TYR A 303 0.59 -10.85 17.35
N GLY A 304 0.29 -11.42 18.51
CA GLY A 304 -0.72 -10.91 19.45
C GLY A 304 -0.15 -10.04 20.57
N ASP A 305 1.10 -10.28 20.95
CA ASP A 305 1.82 -9.56 22.00
C ASP A 305 3.33 -9.63 21.77
N LEU A 306 4.07 -8.74 22.41
CA LEU A 306 5.52 -8.58 22.19
C LEU A 306 6.36 -9.73 22.75
N ASP A 307 5.93 -10.35 23.86
CA ASP A 307 6.67 -11.47 24.46
C ASP A 307 6.62 -12.71 23.55
N SER A 308 5.44 -13.02 23.03
CA SER A 308 5.24 -14.09 22.05
C SER A 308 6.02 -13.86 20.75
N LEU A 309 6.06 -12.60 20.27
CA LEU A 309 6.85 -12.23 19.11
C LEU A 309 8.35 -12.40 19.36
N ALA A 310 8.85 -11.87 20.47
CA ALA A 310 10.27 -11.98 20.84
C ALA A 310 10.69 -13.45 20.96
N TRP A 311 9.87 -14.28 21.62
CA TRP A 311 10.12 -15.71 21.73
C TRP A 311 10.16 -16.42 20.37
N ALA A 312 9.27 -16.07 19.44
CA ALA A 312 9.25 -16.66 18.10
C ALA A 312 10.50 -16.28 17.29
N VAL A 313 10.91 -15.01 17.35
CA VAL A 313 12.12 -14.50 16.70
C VAL A 313 13.36 -15.22 17.25
N GLU A 314 13.48 -15.31 18.57
CA GLU A 314 14.60 -15.99 19.23
C GLU A 314 14.64 -17.49 18.91
N SER A 315 13.49 -18.16 18.92
CA SER A 315 13.38 -19.59 18.57
C SER A 315 13.80 -19.88 17.13
N CYS A 316 13.42 -19.01 16.19
CA CYS A 316 13.86 -19.07 14.80
C CYS A 316 15.39 -18.88 14.69
N ARG A 317 15.94 -17.91 15.44
CA ARG A 317 17.39 -17.67 15.49
C ARG A 317 18.16 -18.88 16.01
N PHE A 318 17.67 -19.56 17.05
CA PHE A 318 18.31 -20.76 17.58
C PHE A 318 18.23 -21.97 16.64
N SER A 319 17.22 -22.01 15.78
CA SER A 319 16.96 -23.15 14.88
C SER A 319 17.67 -23.04 13.54
N THR A 320 18.39 -21.94 13.29
CA THR A 320 19.03 -21.64 12.01
C THR A 320 20.54 -21.45 12.16
N SER A 321 21.29 -21.76 11.12
CA SER A 321 22.77 -21.76 11.13
C SER A 321 23.38 -20.50 10.53
N SER A 322 22.57 -19.67 9.86
CA SER A 322 23.01 -18.44 9.22
C SER A 322 21.94 -17.36 9.20
N PHE A 323 22.34 -16.10 9.06
CA PHE A 323 21.38 -14.98 9.00
C PHE A 323 20.43 -15.04 7.79
N PRO A 324 20.86 -15.39 6.56
CA PRO A 324 19.92 -15.56 5.44
C PRO A 324 18.87 -16.66 5.70
N GLU A 325 19.30 -17.80 6.27
CA GLU A 325 18.39 -18.88 6.66
C GLU A 325 17.41 -18.41 7.76
N PHE A 326 17.90 -17.67 8.77
CA PHE A 326 17.06 -17.04 9.78
C PHE A 326 15.96 -16.14 9.19
N ILE A 327 16.31 -15.26 8.24
CA ILE A 327 15.32 -14.40 7.58
C ILE A 327 14.33 -15.23 6.76
N TYR A 328 14.81 -16.21 6.00
CA TYR A 328 13.93 -17.12 5.28
C TYR A 328 12.90 -17.77 6.21
N TYR A 329 13.34 -18.42 7.29
CA TYR A 329 12.42 -19.07 8.25
C TYR A 329 11.49 -18.09 8.97
N LEU A 330 11.97 -16.90 9.33
CA LEU A 330 11.18 -15.91 10.04
C LEU A 330 10.07 -15.30 9.18
N THR A 331 10.29 -15.20 7.87
CA THR A 331 9.41 -14.49 6.94
C THR A 331 8.66 -15.42 6.00
N GLN A 332 8.65 -16.74 6.22
CA GLN A 332 7.87 -17.64 5.35
C GLN A 332 6.39 -17.30 5.38
N ASP A 333 5.71 -17.47 4.25
CA ASP A 333 4.24 -17.41 4.16
C ASP A 333 3.63 -18.67 4.80
N ARG A 334 3.80 -18.79 6.12
CA ARG A 334 3.32 -19.88 6.95
C ARG A 334 2.48 -19.32 8.09
N SER A 335 1.44 -20.04 8.49
CA SER A 335 0.78 -19.72 9.75
C SER A 335 1.75 -19.95 10.92
N PRO A 336 1.66 -19.18 12.03
CA PRO A 336 2.52 -19.39 13.20
C PRO A 336 2.51 -20.84 13.73
N GLU A 337 1.42 -21.57 13.51
CA GLU A 337 1.26 -22.98 13.87
C GLU A 337 2.18 -23.91 13.05
N GLN A 338 2.54 -23.52 11.82
CA GLN A 338 3.45 -24.25 10.94
C GLN A 338 4.93 -23.97 11.23
N LEU A 339 5.25 -22.91 12.00
CA LEU A 339 6.61 -22.64 12.49
C LEU A 339 6.96 -23.42 13.76
N LEU A 340 5.95 -23.99 14.43
CA LEU A 340 6.10 -24.81 15.64
C LEU A 340 6.34 -26.30 15.35
N ASP A 341 6.29 -26.72 14.08
CA ASP A 341 6.60 -28.09 13.64
C ASP A 341 7.73 -28.09 12.58
N PRO A 342 9.01 -28.13 13.00
CA PRO A 342 10.15 -28.10 12.08
C PRO A 342 10.29 -29.38 11.22
N ALA A 343 9.35 -30.34 11.32
CA ALA A 343 9.35 -31.58 10.55
C ALA A 343 8.50 -31.53 9.26
N LYS A 344 8.02 -30.35 8.83
CA LYS A 344 7.27 -30.17 7.57
C LYS A 344 7.80 -29.06 6.67
#